data_AF-A0A7X7CDV9-F1
#
_entry.id   AF-A0A7X7CDV9-F1
#
_cell.length_a   1.000
_cell.length_b   1.000
_cell.length_c   1.000
_cell.angle_alpha   90.00
_cell.angle_beta   90.00
_cell.angle_gamma   90.00
#
_symmetry.space_group_name_H-M   'P 1'
#
loop_
_entity.id
_entity.type
_entity.pdbx_description
1 polymer ?
#
loop_
_entity_poly.entity_id
_entity_poly.type
_entity_poly.pdbx_seq_one_letter_code
_entity_poly.pdbx_strand_id
1 'polypeptide(L)'
;MNRTIRLLATAVAVAGIAACSSPEVAPVPAADVAEEVADRFEEETGSRPAVTCPDDLPAEVGTEMVCEFVAGNPPQEFEVLLTVTSVGSDGTVLFDIEDRPKETPTPREDPSADPTEEESADPAEEESTA
;
A
#
# COMPACT_ATOMS: atom_id res chain seq x y z
N MET A 1 -81.77 -21.15 13.81
CA MET A 1 -80.76 -21.76 12.92
C MET A 1 -79.48 -20.94 13.07
N ASN A 2 -78.62 -21.41 13.95
CA ASN A 2 -77.58 -20.62 14.58
C ASN A 2 -76.29 -21.06 13.90
N ARG A 3 -75.84 -20.30 12.90
CA ARG A 3 -74.63 -20.63 12.14
C ARG A 3 -73.41 -20.01 12.82
N THR A 4 -72.84 -20.77 13.74
CA THR A 4 -71.57 -20.51 14.40
C THR A 4 -70.43 -20.52 13.37
N ILE A 5 -69.92 -19.33 13.06
CA ILE A 5 -68.76 -19.14 12.19
C ILE A 5 -67.50 -19.34 13.04
N ARG A 6 -66.75 -20.39 12.74
CA ARG A 6 -65.46 -20.70 13.38
C ARG A 6 -64.44 -19.63 12.97
N LEU A 7 -64.00 -18.83 13.95
CA LEU A 7 -62.80 -18.01 13.84
C LEU A 7 -61.57 -18.93 13.81
N LEU A 8 -61.01 -19.17 12.63
CA LEU A 8 -59.59 -19.52 12.51
C LEU A 8 -58.86 -18.32 11.93
N ALA A 9 -58.40 -17.44 12.82
CA ALA A 9 -57.45 -16.38 12.50
C ALA A 9 -56.13 -16.73 13.17
N THR A 10 -55.35 -17.62 12.55
CA THR A 10 -53.92 -17.75 12.84
C THR A 10 -53.16 -17.01 11.76
N ALA A 11 -53.11 -15.68 11.91
CA ALA A 11 -52.10 -14.86 11.26
C ALA A 11 -50.82 -15.01 12.09
N VAL A 12 -49.94 -15.95 11.72
CA VAL A 12 -48.56 -15.94 12.22
C VAL A 12 -47.75 -15.10 11.25
N ALA A 13 -47.31 -13.96 11.77
CA ALA A 13 -46.66 -12.88 11.07
C ALA A 13 -45.36 -13.32 10.39
N VAL A 14 -45.13 -12.76 9.21
CA VAL A 14 -43.87 -12.75 8.49
C VAL A 14 -42.83 -12.05 9.37
N ALA A 15 -41.86 -12.79 9.88
CA ALA A 15 -40.69 -12.24 10.57
C ALA A 15 -39.46 -13.09 10.21
N GLY A 16 -38.99 -12.93 8.97
CA GLY A 16 -37.65 -13.33 8.57
C GLY A 16 -36.90 -12.08 8.17
N ILE A 17 -36.35 -11.36 9.15
CA ILE A 17 -35.43 -10.27 8.90
C ILE A 17 -34.21 -10.94 8.26
N ALA A 18 -33.96 -10.68 6.99
CA ALA A 18 -32.69 -11.01 6.36
C ALA A 18 -31.63 -10.16 7.06
N ALA A 19 -31.01 -10.71 8.11
CA ALA A 19 -29.76 -10.19 8.61
C ALA A 19 -28.75 -10.38 7.48
N CYS A 20 -28.51 -9.34 6.69
CA CYS A 20 -27.29 -9.24 5.90
C CYS A 20 -26.14 -9.08 6.88
N SER A 21 -25.74 -10.17 7.53
CA SER A 21 -24.42 -10.29 8.11
C SER A 21 -23.48 -10.37 6.93
N SER A 22 -23.02 -9.21 6.45
CA SER A 22 -21.82 -9.19 5.60
C SER A 22 -20.73 -9.89 6.39
N PRO A 23 -20.11 -10.97 5.88
CA PRO A 23 -18.96 -11.55 6.53
C PRO A 23 -17.86 -10.49 6.54
N GLU A 24 -17.63 -9.88 7.70
CA GLU A 24 -16.52 -8.97 7.92
C GLU A 24 -15.26 -9.84 7.95
N VAL A 25 -14.44 -9.76 6.89
CA VAL A 25 -13.16 -10.47 6.84
C VAL A 25 -12.17 -9.74 7.75
N ALA A 26 -11.49 -10.50 8.61
CA ALA A 26 -10.51 -9.94 9.53
C ALA A 26 -9.26 -9.44 8.77
N PRO A 27 -8.58 -8.39 9.25
CA PRO A 27 -7.31 -7.97 8.68
C PRO A 27 -6.25 -9.07 8.81
N VAL A 28 -5.29 -9.08 7.90
CA VAL A 28 -4.18 -10.03 7.91
C VAL A 28 -3.10 -9.51 8.86
N PRO A 29 -2.64 -10.30 9.86
CA PRO A 29 -1.61 -9.86 10.79
C PRO A 29 -0.32 -9.42 10.09
N ALA A 30 0.32 -8.35 10.58
CA ALA A 30 1.56 -7.81 10.02
C ALA A 30 2.68 -8.87 9.87
N ALA A 31 2.75 -9.79 10.82
CA ALA A 31 3.73 -10.89 10.81
C ALA A 31 3.46 -11.89 9.68
N ASP A 32 2.20 -12.23 9.45
CA ASP A 32 1.79 -13.17 8.39
C ASP A 32 2.04 -12.54 7.01
N VAL A 33 1.73 -11.24 6.87
CA VAL A 33 2.06 -10.47 5.66
C VAL A 33 3.56 -10.46 5.40
N ALA A 34 4.38 -10.19 6.42
CA ALA A 34 5.83 -10.18 6.29
C ALA A 34 6.39 -11.56 5.91
N GLU A 35 5.82 -12.64 6.44
CA GLU A 35 6.19 -14.01 6.09
C GLU A 35 5.86 -14.32 4.63
N GLU A 36 4.65 -14.00 4.18
CA GLU A 36 4.20 -14.23 2.80
C GLU A 36 5.03 -13.43 1.77
N VAL A 37 5.35 -12.17 2.10
CA VAL A 37 6.25 -11.35 1.27
C VAL A 37 7.62 -12.01 1.18
N ALA A 38 8.19 -12.43 2.31
CA ALA A 38 9.51 -13.07 2.35
C ALA A 38 9.54 -14.41 1.59
N ASP A 39 8.49 -15.22 1.70
CA ASP A 39 8.32 -16.47 0.94
C ASP A 39 8.34 -16.20 -0.57
N ARG A 40 7.57 -15.20 -1.02
CA ARG A 40 7.51 -14.84 -2.44
C ARG A 40 8.86 -14.37 -2.99
N PHE A 41 9.60 -13.57 -2.23
CA PHE A 41 10.98 -13.23 -2.60
C PHE A 41 11.91 -14.44 -2.67
N GLU A 42 11.76 -15.41 -1.76
CA GLU A 42 12.53 -16.65 -1.80
C GLU A 42 12.21 -17.49 -3.05
N GLU A 43 10.93 -17.57 -3.42
CA GLU A 43 10.47 -18.25 -4.63
C GLU A 43 10.98 -17.58 -5.93
N GLU A 44 10.92 -16.26 -6.00
CA GLU A 44 11.26 -15.49 -7.20
C GLU A 44 12.76 -15.28 -7.37
N THR A 45 13.48 -15.03 -6.28
CA THR A 45 14.89 -14.59 -6.30
C THR A 45 15.85 -15.57 -5.63
N GLY A 46 15.34 -16.56 -4.89
CA GLY A 46 16.15 -17.47 -4.08
C GLY A 46 16.71 -16.84 -2.80
N SER A 47 16.30 -15.61 -2.47
CA SER A 47 16.71 -14.89 -1.26
C SER A 47 15.50 -14.57 -0.40
N ARG A 48 15.60 -14.87 0.90
CA ARG A 48 14.54 -14.58 1.87
C ARG A 48 14.92 -13.39 2.77
N PRO A 49 14.56 -12.15 2.40
CA PRO A 49 14.87 -10.99 3.22
C PRO A 49 14.04 -10.98 4.52
N ALA A 50 14.53 -10.27 5.53
CA ALA A 50 13.73 -9.97 6.71
C ALA A 50 12.86 -8.74 6.42
N VAL A 51 11.56 -8.96 6.27
CA VAL A 51 10.56 -7.93 5.95
C VAL A 51 9.91 -7.42 7.24
N THR A 52 9.68 -6.10 7.32
CA THR A 52 8.96 -5.44 8.41
C THR A 52 7.77 -4.70 7.84
N CYS A 53 6.57 -5.02 8.33
CA CYS A 53 5.34 -4.30 7.98
C CYS A 53 4.88 -3.47 9.19
N PRO A 54 4.37 -2.24 8.98
CA PRO A 54 4.07 -1.31 10.07
C PRO A 54 2.85 -1.70 10.90
N ASP A 55 1.86 -2.35 10.27
CA ASP A 55 0.55 -2.66 10.85
C ASP A 55 -0.06 -3.90 10.16
N ASP A 56 -1.22 -4.34 10.66
CA ASP A 56 -2.02 -5.41 10.03
C ASP A 56 -2.64 -4.91 8.72
N LEU A 57 -2.61 -5.75 7.67
CA LEU A 57 -3.13 -5.41 6.35
C LEU A 57 -4.66 -5.50 6.34
N PRO A 58 -5.39 -4.39 6.11
CA PRO A 58 -6.84 -4.42 6.04
C PRO A 58 -7.33 -5.33 4.90
N ALA A 59 -8.31 -6.18 5.19
CA ALA A 59 -8.97 -7.02 4.20
C ALA A 59 -9.99 -6.20 3.38
N GLU A 60 -9.50 -5.19 2.67
CA GLU A 60 -10.30 -4.29 1.85
C GLU A 60 -9.59 -4.02 0.52
N VAL A 61 -10.28 -4.33 -0.58
CA VAL A 61 -9.75 -4.16 -1.94
C VAL A 61 -9.39 -2.70 -2.22
N GLY A 62 -8.20 -2.48 -2.77
CA GLY A 62 -7.64 -1.16 -3.04
C GLY A 62 -6.90 -0.54 -1.86
N THR A 63 -6.83 -1.24 -0.72
CA THR A 63 -5.97 -0.81 0.39
C THR A 63 -4.51 -1.01 0.04
N GLU A 64 -3.70 -0.02 0.38
CA GLU A 64 -2.27 -0.01 0.18
C GLU A 64 -1.53 -0.02 1.52
N MET A 65 -0.41 -0.73 1.59
CA MET A 65 0.51 -0.73 2.72
C MET A 65 1.94 -0.75 2.23
N VAL A 66 2.84 -0.04 2.92
CA VAL A 66 4.27 -0.08 2.61
C VAL A 66 4.99 -0.87 3.69
N CYS A 67 5.59 -2.00 3.31
CA CYS A 67 6.52 -2.76 4.14
C CYS A 67 7.97 -2.43 3.72
N GLU A 68 8.94 -2.84 4.53
CA GLU A 68 10.34 -2.49 4.35
C GLU A 68 11.25 -3.69 4.58
N PHE A 69 12.36 -3.77 3.84
CA PHE A 69 13.42 -4.73 4.12
C PHE A 69 14.81 -4.16 3.77
N VAL A 70 15.86 -4.82 4.23
CA VAL A 70 17.25 -4.47 3.92
C VAL A 70 17.91 -5.62 3.19
N ALA A 71 18.58 -5.32 2.06
CA ALA A 71 19.30 -6.32 1.28
C ALA A 71 20.57 -5.74 0.64
N GLY A 72 21.41 -6.61 0.09
CA GLY A 72 22.63 -6.24 -0.63
C GLY A 72 23.87 -6.07 0.24
N ASN A 73 25.00 -5.83 -0.43
CA ASN A 73 26.28 -5.48 0.18
C ASN A 73 26.97 -4.42 -0.70
N PRO A 74 27.01 -3.13 -0.30
CA PRO A 74 26.58 -2.59 1.00
C PRO A 74 25.06 -2.71 1.26
N PRO A 75 24.62 -2.67 2.54
CA PRO A 75 23.19 -2.77 2.87
C PRO A 75 22.42 -1.57 2.31
N GLN A 76 21.32 -1.86 1.61
CA GLN A 76 20.39 -0.88 1.05
C GLN A 76 18.97 -1.18 1.54
N GLU A 77 18.23 -0.14 1.89
CA GLU A 77 16.82 -0.25 2.29
C GLU A 77 15.92 -0.30 1.05
N PHE A 78 14.88 -1.12 1.12
CA PHE A 78 13.85 -1.28 0.09
C PHE A 78 12.47 -1.07 0.71
N GLU A 79 11.58 -0.48 -0.08
CA GLU A 79 10.14 -0.36 0.20
C GLU A 79 9.39 -1.38 -0.65
N VAL A 80 8.36 -1.97 -0.06
CA VAL A 80 7.46 -2.94 -0.70
C VAL A 80 6.05 -2.40 -0.59
N LEU A 81 5.50 -1.92 -1.71
CA LEU A 81 4.11 -1.52 -1.80
C LEU A 81 3.24 -2.77 -1.98
N LEU A 82 2.36 -2.99 -1.02
CA LEU A 82 1.32 -4.02 -1.05
C LEU A 82 0.02 -3.36 -1.51
N THR A 83 -0.67 -3.97 -2.47
CA THR A 83 -2.00 -3.52 -2.91
C THR A 83 -2.99 -4.67 -2.83
N VAL A 84 -4.03 -4.56 -2.00
CA VAL A 84 -5.06 -5.60 -1.90
C VAL A 84 -5.90 -5.63 -3.18
N THR A 85 -5.90 -6.75 -3.88
CA THR A 85 -6.61 -6.92 -5.16
C THR A 85 -7.92 -7.67 -5.01
N SER A 86 -8.04 -8.54 -4.01
CA SER A 86 -9.25 -9.34 -3.79
C SER A 86 -9.39 -9.77 -2.33
N VAL A 87 -10.63 -9.92 -1.88
CA VAL A 87 -11.00 -10.47 -0.58
C VAL A 87 -12.02 -11.58 -0.82
N GLY A 88 -11.61 -12.82 -0.55
CA GLY A 88 -12.41 -14.03 -0.70
C GLY A 88 -13.44 -14.18 0.41
N SER A 89 -14.54 -14.87 0.10
CA SER A 89 -15.61 -15.17 1.08
C SER A 89 -15.17 -16.14 2.19
N ASP A 90 -14.06 -16.83 1.99
CA ASP A 90 -13.38 -17.73 2.92
C ASP A 90 -12.40 -17.02 3.86
N GLY A 91 -12.21 -15.70 3.68
CA GLY A 91 -11.25 -14.90 4.43
C GLY A 91 -9.87 -14.80 3.78
N THR A 92 -9.69 -15.34 2.58
CA THR A 92 -8.43 -15.23 1.83
C THR A 92 -8.28 -13.81 1.27
N VAL A 93 -7.18 -13.12 1.60
CA VAL A 93 -6.86 -11.80 1.04
C VAL A 93 -5.75 -11.96 0.02
N LEU A 94 -5.96 -11.46 -1.19
CA LEU A 94 -4.95 -11.45 -2.25
C LEU A 94 -4.41 -10.04 -2.43
N PHE A 95 -3.09 -9.93 -2.59
CA PHE A 95 -2.42 -8.64 -2.77
C PHE A 95 -1.23 -8.74 -3.72
N ASP A 96 -1.05 -7.68 -4.50
CA ASP A 96 0.11 -7.49 -5.36
C ASP A 96 1.27 -6.92 -4.54
N ILE A 97 2.50 -7.21 -5.00
CA ILE A 97 3.74 -6.73 -4.41
C ILE A 97 4.52 -5.96 -5.47
N GLU A 98 4.95 -4.75 -5.11
CA GLU A 98 5.89 -3.96 -5.90
C GLU A 98 7.04 -3.48 -4.99
N ASP A 99 8.27 -3.88 -5.29
CA ASP A 99 9.44 -3.50 -4.52
C ASP A 99 10.31 -2.45 -5.22
N ARG A 100 10.87 -1.53 -4.44
CA ARG A 100 11.70 -0.42 -4.92
C ARG A 100 12.80 -0.11 -3.92
N PRO A 101 14.00 0.31 -4.37
CA PRO A 101 14.98 0.90 -3.46
C PRO A 101 14.34 2.09 -2.73
N LYS A 102 14.58 2.22 -1.43
CA LYS A 102 14.26 3.46 -0.73
C LYS A 102 15.22 4.51 -1.22
N GLU A 103 14.71 5.39 -2.07
CA GLU A 103 15.40 6.62 -2.43
C GLU A 103 15.54 7.43 -1.13
N THR A 104 16.70 7.35 -0.47
CA THR A 104 17.06 8.41 0.47
C THR A 104 17.12 9.67 -0.37
N PRO A 105 16.37 10.74 -0.06
CA PRO A 105 16.55 12.00 -0.75
C PRO A 105 18.00 12.38 -0.54
N THR A 106 18.83 12.19 -1.56
CA THR A 106 20.17 12.73 -1.60
C THR A 106 19.96 14.20 -1.28
N PRO A 107 20.60 14.77 -0.23
CA PRO A 107 20.68 16.20 -0.12
C PRO A 107 21.10 16.65 -1.51
N ARG A 108 20.24 17.42 -2.19
CA ARG A 108 20.66 18.06 -3.44
C ARG A 108 21.92 18.79 -3.01
N GLU A 109 23.07 18.33 -3.48
CA GLU A 109 24.24 19.18 -3.55
C GLU A 109 23.76 20.30 -4.46
N ASP A 110 23.25 21.37 -3.85
CA ASP A 110 22.81 22.58 -4.52
C ASP A 110 23.98 23.01 -5.41
N PRO A 111 23.90 22.90 -6.76
CA PRO A 111 24.88 23.57 -7.60
C PRO A 111 24.68 25.10 -7.55
N SER A 112 23.71 25.58 -6.77
CA SER A 112 23.29 26.99 -6.68
C SER A 112 24.08 27.81 -5.65
N ALA A 113 24.95 27.19 -4.84
CA ALA A 113 25.92 27.95 -4.07
C ALA A 113 27.17 28.16 -4.93
N ASP A 114 27.04 29.00 -5.95
CA ASP A 114 28.16 29.67 -6.61
C ASP A 114 28.49 30.92 -5.79
N PRO A 115 29.60 30.96 -5.03
CA PRO A 115 30.07 32.19 -4.44
C PRO A 115 31.27 32.67 -5.26
N THR A 116 31.02 33.71 -6.06
CA THR A 116 31.97 34.81 -6.28
C THR A 116 33.26 34.45 -7.06
N GLU A 117 33.24 34.66 -8.37
CA GLU A 117 34.38 35.21 -9.11
C GLU A 117 33.84 36.34 -10.00
N GLU A 118 33.95 37.56 -9.51
CA GLU A 118 34.87 38.56 -10.06
C GLU A 118 34.37 39.19 -11.36
N GLU A 119 33.58 40.25 -11.16
CA GLU A 119 33.82 41.59 -11.72
C GLU A 119 35.00 41.66 -12.69
N SER A 120 34.78 41.20 -13.92
CA SER A 120 35.71 41.42 -15.02
C SER A 120 35.35 42.76 -15.63
N ALA A 121 36.10 43.78 -15.20
CA ALA A 121 36.10 45.12 -15.73
C ALA A 121 36.18 45.10 -17.27
N ASP A 122 35.30 45.89 -17.88
CA ASP A 122 35.24 46.19 -19.30
C ASP A 122 36.10 47.43 -19.58
N PRO A 123 37.18 47.35 -20.38
CA PRO A 123 37.69 48.52 -21.07
C PRO A 123 37.30 48.44 -22.55
N ALA A 124 36.54 49.46 -22.94
CA ALA A 124 36.26 49.85 -24.30
C ALA A 124 37.53 50.03 -25.14
N GLU A 125 37.54 49.51 -26.38
CA GLU A 125 38.22 50.06 -27.56
C GLU A 125 37.39 49.64 -28.80
N GLU A 126 36.54 50.51 -29.32
CA GLU A 126 36.77 51.51 -30.38
C GLU A 126 36.32 51.02 -31.77
N GLU A 127 35.39 51.80 -32.30
CA GLU A 127 34.65 51.64 -33.53
C GLU A 127 35.44 52.17 -34.74
N SER A 128 35.07 51.64 -35.90
CA SER A 128 35.44 52.03 -37.26
C SER A 128 35.61 53.54 -37.56
N THR A 129 36.73 53.86 -38.20
CA THR A 129 36.90 54.66 -39.45
C THR A 129 36.22 56.04 -39.63
N ALA A 130 37.05 56.97 -40.11
CA ALA A 130 36.82 58.06 -41.09
C ALA A 130 36.82 59.51 -40.57
#